data_AF-A0AB34YAB8-F1
#
_entry.id   AF-A0AB34YAB8-F1
#
_cell.length_a   1.000
_cell.length_b   1.000
_cell.length_c   1.000
_cell.angle_alpha   90.00
_cell.angle_beta   90.00
_cell.angle_gamma   90.00
#
_symmetry.space_group_name_H-M   'P 1'
#
loop_
_entity.id
_entity.type
_entity.pdbx_description
1 polymer ?
#
loop_
_entity_poly.entity_id
_entity_poly.type
_entity_poly.pdbx_seq_one_letter_code
_entity_poly.pdbx_strand_id
1 'polypeptide(L)'
;MSKVDIPYYVVKKGKYGYWQPTKVMKDAGFLPVRCGVDGPAAWKIAADWNERWQRHRQGRAQDTSPRWPIGSIGEAFERYKKTEEWSKNKKPRTREE
;
A
#
# COMPACT_ATOMS: atom_id res chain seq x y z
N MET A 1 5.17 27.77 16.23
CA MET A 1 4.45 26.85 15.31
C MET A 1 5.19 25.52 15.32
N SER A 2 4.59 24.49 15.88
CA SER A 2 5.22 23.16 16.03
C SER A 2 5.58 22.60 14.66
N LYS A 3 6.87 22.36 14.44
CA LYS A 3 7.38 21.79 13.19
C LYS A 3 6.94 20.33 13.13
N VAL A 4 5.91 20.03 12.34
CA VAL A 4 5.50 18.65 12.09
C VAL A 4 6.58 18.03 11.21
N ASP A 5 7.41 17.15 11.79
CA ASP A 5 8.47 16.46 11.06
C ASP A 5 7.87 15.24 10.37
N ILE A 6 7.59 15.37 9.06
CA ILE A 6 7.03 14.31 8.24
C ILE A 6 8.16 13.70 7.42
N PRO A 7 8.48 12.40 7.59
CA PRO A 7 9.58 11.77 6.88
C PRO A 7 9.38 11.86 5.38
N TYR A 8 10.48 12.17 4.67
CA TYR A 8 10.53 12.24 3.21
C TYR A 8 9.63 13.30 2.57
N TYR A 9 9.04 14.19 3.38
CA TYR A 9 8.26 15.31 2.90
C TYR A 9 9.15 16.51 2.62
N VAL A 10 8.98 17.13 1.45
CA VAL A 10 9.71 18.33 1.04
C VAL A 10 8.75 19.34 0.45
N VAL A 11 8.87 20.60 0.87
CA VAL A 11 8.13 21.71 0.26
C VAL A 11 8.97 22.32 -0.85
N LYS A 12 8.43 22.37 -2.07
CA LYS A 12 9.05 23.02 -3.23
C LYS A 12 8.29 24.28 -3.60
N LYS A 13 9.03 25.28 -4.09
CA LYS A 13 8.50 26.61 -4.46
C LYS A 13 7.74 27.30 -3.31
N GLY A 14 8.09 26.99 -2.06
CA GLY A 14 7.45 27.54 -0.85
C GLY A 14 5.96 27.24 -0.67
N LYS A 15 5.35 26.44 -1.56
CA LYS A 15 3.89 26.23 -1.58
C LYS A 15 3.48 24.79 -1.81
N TYR A 16 4.28 23.97 -2.48
CA TYR A 16 3.85 22.63 -2.89
C TYR A 16 4.58 21.56 -2.11
N GLY A 17 3.84 20.72 -1.40
CA GLY A 17 4.33 19.54 -0.72
C GLY A 17 4.56 18.38 -1.68
N TYR A 18 5.70 17.71 -1.51
CA TYR A 18 6.06 16.50 -2.22
C TYR A 18 6.56 15.44 -1.24
N TRP A 19 6.18 14.20 -1.48
CA TRP A 19 6.81 13.04 -0.84
C TRP A 19 7.90 12.54 -1.78
N GLN A 20 9.15 12.61 -1.33
CA GLN A 20 10.33 12.36 -2.15
C GLN A 20 11.04 11.08 -1.69
N PRO A 21 10.88 9.96 -2.42
CA PRO A 21 11.52 8.70 -2.05
C PRO A 21 13.04 8.74 -2.19
N THR A 22 13.72 8.05 -1.28
CA THR A 22 15.17 7.80 -1.32
C THR A 22 15.53 6.78 -2.41
N LYS A 23 16.84 6.58 -2.68
CA LYS A 23 17.31 5.60 -3.67
C LYS A 23 16.76 4.20 -3.42
N VAL A 24 16.76 3.75 -2.16
CA VAL A 24 16.25 2.43 -1.75
C VAL A 24 14.74 2.31 -2.00
N MET A 25 13.98 3.37 -1.72
CA MET A 25 12.54 3.40 -1.98
C MET A 25 12.24 3.36 -3.48
N LYS A 26 13.03 4.08 -4.30
CA LYS A 26 12.89 4.06 -5.76
C LYS A 26 13.19 2.68 -6.35
N ASP A 27 14.20 1.99 -5.82
CA ASP A 27 14.54 0.62 -6.21
C ASP A 27 13.39 -0.36 -5.90
N ALA A 28 12.71 -0.14 -4.77
CA ALA A 28 11.46 -0.83 -4.42
C ALA A 28 10.22 -0.39 -5.25
N GLY A 29 10.39 0.47 -6.25
CA GLY A 29 9.31 0.91 -7.15
C GLY A 29 8.51 2.12 -6.67
N PHE A 30 8.89 2.79 -5.58
CA PHE A 30 8.19 4.00 -5.13
C PHE A 30 8.62 5.22 -5.95
N LEU A 31 7.63 5.97 -6.47
CA LEU A 31 7.85 7.19 -7.24
C LEU A 31 7.64 8.45 -6.40
N PRO A 32 8.22 9.60 -6.78
CA PRO A 32 7.92 10.88 -6.15
C PRO A 32 6.44 11.24 -6.29
N VAL A 33 5.78 11.57 -5.18
CA VAL A 33 4.35 11.87 -5.16
C VAL A 33 4.11 13.33 -4.83
N ARG A 34 3.23 13.97 -5.60
CA ARG A 34 2.77 15.34 -5.33
C ARG A 34 1.68 15.29 -4.26
N CYS A 35 1.96 15.82 -3.08
CA CYS A 35 1.01 15.85 -1.96
C CYS A 35 0.04 17.03 -2.05
N GLY A 36 0.34 18.06 -2.86
CA GLY A 36 -0.53 19.21 -3.08
C GLY A 36 0.05 20.49 -2.49
N VAL A 37 -0.81 21.42 -2.08
CA VAL A 37 -0.38 22.65 -1.39
C VAL A 37 0.03 22.31 0.04
N ASP A 38 1.13 22.90 0.51
CA ASP A 38 1.63 22.69 1.87
C ASP A 38 0.56 23.02 2.90
N GLY A 39 0.36 22.08 3.82
CA GLY A 39 -0.68 22.14 4.83
C GLY A 39 -1.16 20.75 5.26
N PRO A 40 -2.14 20.70 6.18
CA PRO A 40 -2.59 19.45 6.81
C PRO A 40 -3.05 18.37 5.82
N ALA A 41 -3.62 18.77 4.68
CA ALA A 41 -4.03 17.84 3.63
C ALA A 41 -2.82 17.18 2.95
N ALA A 42 -1.79 17.94 2.59
CA ALA A 42 -0.55 17.40 2.02
C ALA A 42 0.20 16.54 3.03
N TRP A 43 0.19 16.93 4.30
CA TRP A 43 0.79 16.17 5.39
C TRP A 43 0.13 14.79 5.56
N LYS A 44 -1.20 14.72 5.46
CA LYS A 44 -1.95 13.45 5.51
C LYS A 44 -1.55 12.52 4.38
N ILE A 45 -1.39 13.05 3.16
CA ILE A 45 -0.96 12.25 2.00
C ILE A 45 0.49 11.75 2.20
N ALA A 46 1.38 12.62 2.66
CA ALA A 46 2.76 12.22 2.93
C ALA A 46 2.86 11.15 4.05
N ALA A 47 2.01 11.23 5.08
CA ALA A 47 1.93 10.23 6.13
C ALA A 47 1.46 8.86 5.60
N ASP A 48 0.44 8.83 4.73
CA ASP A 48 -0.04 7.59 4.07
C ASP A 48 1.08 6.92 3.27
N TRP A 49 1.82 7.69 2.47
CA TRP A 49 2.95 7.16 1.70
C TRP A 49 4.11 6.68 2.57
N ASN A 50 4.38 7.37 3.68
CA ASN A 50 5.37 6.89 4.65
C ASN A 50 4.92 5.58 5.30
N GLU A 51 3.64 5.45 5.65
CA GLU A 51 3.12 4.19 6.19
C GLU A 51 3.25 3.03 5.18
N ARG A 52 2.92 3.27 3.90
CA ARG A 52 3.14 2.28 2.83
C ARG A 52 4.61 1.84 2.74
N TRP A 53 5.55 2.78 2.87
CA TRP A 53 6.97 2.45 2.90
C TRP A 53 7.33 1.62 4.14
N GLN A 54 6.86 2.00 5.34
CA GLN A 54 7.14 1.23 6.55
C GLN A 54 6.59 -0.19 6.46
N ARG A 55 5.38 -0.38 5.92
CA ARG A 55 4.80 -1.71 5.67
C ARG A 55 5.69 -2.53 4.73
N HIS A 56 6.11 -1.94 3.61
CA HIS A 56 7.03 -2.57 2.66
C HIS A 56 8.37 -2.95 3.32
N ARG A 57 8.96 -2.03 4.10
CA ARG A 57 10.24 -2.24 4.80
C ARG A 57 10.16 -3.36 5.85
N GLN A 58 9.02 -3.50 6.52
CA GLN A 58 8.80 -4.56 7.51
C GLN A 58 8.46 -5.92 6.89
N GLY A 59 8.45 -6.03 5.55
CA GLY A 59 8.03 -7.26 4.85
C GLY A 59 6.55 -7.59 5.05
N ARG A 60 5.75 -6.65 5.57
CA ARG A 60 4.29 -6.80 5.60
C ARG A 60 3.82 -6.57 4.18
N ALA A 61 3.14 -7.56 3.61
CA ALA A 61 2.55 -7.45 2.28
C ALA A 61 1.83 -6.10 2.17
N GLN A 62 2.12 -5.33 1.12
CA GLN A 62 1.24 -4.22 0.76
C GLN A 62 -0.16 -4.81 0.72
N ASP A 63 -1.14 -4.07 1.24
CA ASP A 63 -2.54 -4.45 1.15
C ASP A 63 -2.80 -4.67 -0.35
N THR A 64 -2.69 -5.93 -0.79
CA THR A 64 -2.80 -6.27 -2.20
C THR A 64 -4.18 -5.81 -2.54
N SER A 65 -4.30 -4.78 -3.40
CA SER A 65 -5.62 -4.36 -3.86
C SER A 65 -6.36 -5.64 -4.24
N PRO A 66 -7.52 -5.90 -3.62
CA PRO A 66 -8.20 -7.16 -3.81
C PRO A 66 -8.29 -7.34 -5.32
N ARG A 67 -7.87 -8.52 -5.80
CA ARG A 67 -7.79 -8.81 -7.24
C ARG A 67 -9.14 -8.56 -7.93
N TRP A 68 -10.20 -8.52 -7.13
CA TRP A 68 -11.57 -8.31 -7.53
C TRP A 68 -12.17 -7.09 -6.83
N PRO A 69 -13.04 -6.32 -7.51
CA PRO A 69 -13.78 -5.22 -6.89
C PRO A 69 -14.64 -5.73 -5.73
N ILE A 70 -14.85 -4.87 -4.72
CA ILE A 70 -15.74 -5.14 -3.58
C ILE A 70 -17.16 -5.40 -4.09
N GLY A 71 -17.78 -6.52 -3.69
CA GLY A 71 -19.12 -6.91 -4.17
C GLY A 71 -19.15 -7.68 -5.50
N SER A 72 -18.00 -7.98 -6.11
CA SER A 72 -17.92 -8.84 -7.29
C SER A 72 -17.88 -10.33 -6.93
N ILE A 73 -18.31 -11.19 -7.86
CA ILE A 73 -18.26 -12.67 -7.72
C ILE A 73 -16.85 -13.15 -7.37
N GLY A 74 -15.80 -12.52 -7.92
CA GLY A 74 -14.41 -12.86 -7.60
C GLY A 74 -14.02 -12.63 -6.14
N GLU A 75 -14.61 -11.62 -5.49
CA GLU A 75 -14.41 -11.31 -4.07
C GLU A 75 -15.13 -12.32 -3.18
N ALA A 76 -16.38 -12.67 -3.53
CA ALA A 76 -17.12 -13.76 -2.89
C ALA A 76 -16.40 -15.11 -3.04
N PHE A 77 -15.79 -15.37 -4.20
CA PHE A 77 -15.02 -16.60 -4.45
C PHE A 77 -13.72 -16.65 -3.65
N GLU A 78 -13.01 -15.53 -3.46
CA GLU A 78 -11.86 -15.47 -2.55
C GLU A 78 -12.25 -15.67 -1.09
N ARG A 79 -13.39 -15.13 -0.64
CA ARG A 79 -13.93 -15.44 0.69
C ARG A 79 -14.29 -16.92 0.82
N TYR A 80 -14.95 -17.50 -0.18
CA TYR A 80 -15.29 -18.92 -0.20
C TYR A 80 -14.05 -19.82 -0.17
N LYS A 81 -12.96 -19.48 -0.88
CA LYS A 81 -11.70 -20.24 -0.79
C LYS A 81 -11.09 -20.26 0.63
N LYS A 82 -11.37 -19.23 1.45
CA LYS A 82 -10.85 -19.11 2.81
C LYS A 82 -11.70 -19.87 3.82
N THR A 83 -12.88 -20.37 3.46
CA THR A 83 -13.69 -21.18 4.38
C THR A 83 -13.12 -22.59 4.53
N GLU A 84 -13.34 -23.19 5.70
CA GLU A 84 -12.92 -24.57 5.96
C GLU A 84 -13.58 -25.59 5.02
N GLU A 85 -14.78 -25.29 4.52
CA GLU A 85 -15.51 -26.14 3.58
C GLU A 85 -14.73 -26.31 2.26
N TRP A 86 -14.13 -25.24 1.73
CA TRP A 86 -13.28 -25.33 0.54
C TRP A 86 -12.01 -26.14 0.80
N SER A 87 -11.39 -25.97 1.97
CA SER A 87 -10.20 -26.74 2.37
C SER A 87 -10.50 -28.23 2.52
N LYS A 88 -11.66 -28.57 3.11
CA LYS A 88 -12.12 -29.95 3.34
C LYS A 88 -12.64 -30.65 2.07
N ASN A 89 -13.32 -29.93 1.17
CA ASN A 89 -13.83 -30.49 -0.10
C ASN A 89 -12.80 -30.50 -1.23
N LYS A 90 -11.61 -29.94 -1.01
CA LYS A 90 -10.52 -30.06 -1.98
C LYS A 90 -10.08 -31.52 -2.03
N LYS A 91 -10.51 -32.25 -3.06
CA LYS A 91 -10.00 -33.60 -3.33
C LYS A 91 -8.47 -33.56 -3.35
N PRO A 92 -7.78 -34.56 -2.76
CA PRO A 92 -6.32 -34.64 -2.86
C PRO A 92 -5.91 -34.56 -4.33
N ARG A 93 -4.87 -33.78 -4.63
CA ARG A 93 -4.35 -33.63 -5.99
C ARG A 93 -4.01 -35.03 -6.54
N THR A 94 -4.79 -35.50 -7.51
CA THR A 94 -4.47 -36.72 -8.25
C THR A 94 -3.35 -36.43 -9.27
N ARG A 95 -2.11 -36.78 -8.89
CA ARG A 95 -0.85 -36.94 -9.68
C ARG A 95 -0.23 -35.65 -10.27
N GLU A 96 1.08 -35.52 -10.53
CA GLU A 96 2.05 -36.44 -11.16
C GLU A 96 3.41 -36.58 -10.44
N GLU A 97 3.86 -37.84 -10.30
CA GLU A 97 5.28 -38.27 -10.33
C GLU A 97 5.88 -38.00 -11.72
#